data_AF-A0A8X6J766-F1
#
_entry.id   AF-A0A8X6J766-F1
#
_cell.length_a   1.000
_cell.length_b   1.000
_cell.length_c   1.000
_cell.angle_alpha   90.00
_cell.angle_beta   90.00
_cell.angle_gamma   90.00
#
_symmetry.space_group_name_H-M   'P 1'
#
loop_
_entity.id
_entity.type
_entity.pdbx_description
1 polymer ?
#
loop_
_entity_poly.entity_id
_entity_poly.type
_entity_poly.pdbx_seq_one_letter_code
_entity_poly.pdbx_strand_id
1 'polypeptide(L)'
;MRDPMKTIIFPILWFFAQKAHQPHFTSSKSSSRISRNPTLLNDETVQQELFFMIDKFLLHKYAFNVDIRKMRRQTLIEESSRNLQKVVGKQSLFASMKTYKLQTVTYGTSCVQFLATRTLKVFAVDEQKGFPRASSVVLNDTYVDDILSHSDSLEEVKNLQFQLIQLLETRGM
;
A
#
# COMPACT_ATOMS: atom_id res chain seq x y z
N MET A 1 10.63 30.54 -20.38
CA MET A 1 10.85 29.84 -19.09
C MET A 1 9.75 28.81 -18.92
N ARG A 2 10.09 27.52 -18.81
CA ARG A 2 9.11 26.47 -18.45
C ARG A 2 8.89 26.56 -16.94
N ASP A 3 7.64 26.66 -16.55
CA ASP A 3 7.20 26.70 -15.16
C ASP A 3 7.67 25.41 -14.43
N PRO A 4 8.53 25.51 -13.41
CA PRO A 4 9.08 24.35 -12.71
C PRO A 4 7.98 23.51 -12.04
N MET A 5 6.85 24.11 -11.66
CA MET A 5 5.68 23.38 -11.12
C MET A 5 5.11 22.40 -12.16
N LYS A 6 4.92 22.85 -13.41
CA LYS A 6 4.37 22.00 -14.49
C LYS A 6 5.30 20.84 -14.88
N THR A 7 6.60 20.97 -14.60
CA THR A 7 7.60 19.95 -14.95
C THR A 7 7.62 18.79 -13.94
N ILE A 8 7.23 19.03 -12.69
CA ILE A 8 7.19 18.02 -11.61
C ILE A 8 5.78 17.40 -11.48
N ILE A 9 4.73 18.17 -11.79
CA ILE A 9 3.32 17.72 -11.73
C ILE A 9 3.05 16.56 -12.70
N PHE A 10 3.54 16.65 -13.95
CA PHE A 10 3.22 15.67 -14.99
C PHE A 10 3.75 14.26 -14.69
N PRO A 11 5.02 14.06 -14.27
CA PRO A 11 5.52 12.76 -13.84
C PRO A 11 4.76 12.15 -12.66
N ILE A 12 4.33 12.99 -11.71
CA ILE A 12 3.65 12.55 -10.48
C ILE A 12 2.22 12.14 -10.77
N LEU A 13 1.45 12.97 -11.49
CA LEU A 13 0.11 12.61 -11.96
C LEU A 13 0.15 11.38 -12.87
N TRP A 14 1.15 11.26 -13.74
CA TRP A 14 1.36 10.08 -14.57
C TRP A 14 1.69 8.82 -13.77
N PHE A 15 2.51 8.94 -12.71
CA PHE A 15 2.81 7.85 -11.78
C PHE A 15 1.55 7.36 -11.05
N PHE A 16 0.72 8.28 -10.56
CA PHE A 16 -0.54 7.93 -9.89
C PHE A 16 -1.63 7.41 -10.83
N ALA A 17 -1.71 7.94 -12.05
CA ALA A 17 -2.61 7.43 -13.08
C ALA A 17 -2.35 5.94 -13.40
N GLN A 18 -1.08 5.52 -13.39
CA GLN A 18 -0.72 4.10 -13.54
C GLN A 18 -1.18 3.24 -12.34
N LYS A 19 -1.11 3.76 -11.11
CA LYS A 19 -1.55 3.04 -9.91
C LYS A 19 -3.08 2.94 -9.78
N ALA A 20 -3.83 3.94 -10.25
CA ALA A 20 -5.29 3.88 -10.33
C ALA A 20 -5.81 2.81 -11.31
N HIS A 21 -4.97 2.35 -12.25
CA HIS A 21 -5.32 1.39 -13.30
C HIS A 21 -4.83 -0.04 -13.03
N GLN A 22 -4.51 -0.42 -11.79
CA GLN A 22 -4.13 -1.82 -11.52
C GLN A 22 -5.30 -2.77 -11.85
N PRO A 23 -5.10 -3.75 -12.76
CA PRO A 23 -6.17 -4.64 -13.17
C PRO A 23 -6.61 -5.53 -12.00
N HIS A 24 -7.91 -5.55 -11.73
CA HIS A 24 -8.52 -6.56 -10.88
C HIS A 24 -8.29 -7.94 -11.52
N PHE A 25 -7.39 -8.74 -10.96
CA PHE A 25 -7.24 -10.14 -11.38
C PHE A 25 -8.55 -10.88 -11.08
N THR A 26 -9.29 -11.23 -12.12
CA THR A 26 -10.48 -12.07 -12.00
C THR A 26 -10.03 -13.53 -11.89
N SER A 27 -10.31 -14.17 -10.76
CA SER A 27 -10.08 -15.61 -10.60
C SER A 27 -11.11 -16.40 -11.41
N SER A 28 -10.71 -17.53 -11.99
CA SER A 28 -11.58 -18.42 -12.78
C SER A 28 -12.78 -18.96 -11.96
N LYS A 29 -13.93 -19.10 -12.63
CA LYS A 29 -15.20 -19.56 -12.03
C LYS A 29 -15.10 -21.03 -11.61
N SER A 30 -15.44 -21.34 -10.36
CA SER A 30 -15.72 -22.72 -9.94
C SER A 30 -17.07 -23.20 -10.49
N SER A 31 -17.28 -24.52 -10.48
CA SER A 31 -18.50 -25.20 -10.94
C SER A 31 -19.77 -24.79 -10.19
N SER A 32 -19.66 -24.22 -8.99
CA SER A 32 -20.70 -23.40 -8.38
C SER A 32 -20.54 -21.97 -8.92
N ARG A 33 -21.54 -21.49 -9.66
CA ARG A 33 -21.56 -20.25 -10.43
C ARG A 33 -21.56 -18.97 -9.56
N ILE A 34 -20.75 -18.92 -8.51
CA ILE A 34 -20.59 -17.81 -7.56
C ILE A 34 -19.14 -17.33 -7.70
N SER A 35 -18.94 -16.14 -8.26
CA SER A 35 -17.64 -15.46 -8.15
C SER A 35 -17.37 -15.23 -6.66
N ARG A 36 -16.15 -15.47 -6.18
CA ARG A 36 -15.77 -15.37 -4.75
C ARG A 36 -15.70 -13.93 -4.19
N ASN A 37 -16.29 -12.94 -4.89
CA ASN A 37 -16.21 -11.53 -4.51
C ASN A 37 -17.41 -10.93 -3.74
N PRO A 38 -18.60 -11.54 -3.55
CA PRO A 38 -19.67 -10.87 -2.79
C PRO A 38 -19.62 -11.13 -1.28
N THR A 39 -18.71 -11.97 -0.77
CA THR A 39 -18.72 -12.42 0.65
C THR A 39 -17.66 -11.78 1.53
N LEU A 40 -16.72 -11.02 0.98
CA LEU A 40 -15.79 -10.23 1.77
C LEU A 40 -16.44 -8.86 1.99
N LEU A 41 -16.86 -8.59 3.23
CA LEU A 41 -17.41 -7.31 3.66
C LEU A 41 -16.58 -6.16 3.06
N ASN A 42 -17.22 -5.36 2.20
CA ASN A 42 -16.64 -4.10 1.74
C ASN A 42 -16.72 -3.12 2.93
N ASP A 43 -15.66 -3.06 3.72
CA ASP A 43 -15.52 -2.07 4.78
C ASP A 43 -15.22 -0.68 4.20
N GLU A 44 -15.56 0.34 4.98
CA GLU A 44 -15.39 1.77 4.71
C GLU A 44 -13.99 2.13 4.16
N THR A 45 -13.93 3.13 3.29
CA THR A 45 -12.71 3.57 2.61
C THR A 45 -11.67 4.07 3.62
N VAL A 46 -10.69 3.23 3.94
CA VAL A 46 -9.58 3.58 4.88
C VAL A 46 -8.65 4.64 4.29
N GLN A 47 -8.68 4.86 2.98
CA GLN A 47 -7.77 5.75 2.26
C GLN A 47 -8.31 7.18 2.21
N GLN A 48 -7.45 8.16 2.44
CA GLN A 48 -7.77 9.53 2.05
C GLN A 48 -7.95 9.59 0.54
N GLU A 49 -8.82 10.47 0.04
CA GLU A 49 -8.97 10.60 -1.39
C GLU A 49 -7.63 11.06 -1.99
N LEU A 50 -7.16 10.32 -2.99
CA LEU A 50 -5.91 10.59 -3.68
C LEU A 50 -5.80 12.04 -4.15
N PHE A 51 -6.92 12.65 -4.51
CA PHE A 51 -7.01 14.06 -4.90
C PHE A 51 -6.54 15.02 -3.80
N PHE A 52 -6.95 14.81 -2.54
CA PHE A 52 -6.52 15.67 -1.43
C PHE A 52 -5.02 15.54 -1.14
N MET A 53 -4.46 14.33 -1.27
CA MET A 53 -3.02 14.12 -1.09
C MET A 53 -2.21 14.78 -2.21
N ILE A 54 -2.68 14.68 -3.46
CA ILE A 54 -2.03 15.35 -4.59
C ILE A 54 -2.11 16.87 -4.41
N ASP A 55 -3.27 17.43 -4.06
CA ASP A 55 -3.43 18.87 -3.92
C ASP A 55 -2.46 19.45 -2.87
N LYS A 56 -2.39 18.82 -1.70
CA LYS A 56 -1.40 19.17 -0.66
C LYS A 56 0.04 19.05 -1.16
N PHE A 57 0.36 17.99 -1.88
CA PHE A 57 1.69 17.77 -2.44
C PHE A 57 2.10 18.90 -3.41
N LEU A 58 1.16 19.44 -4.17
CA LEU A 58 1.41 20.51 -5.15
C LEU A 58 1.49 21.91 -4.54
N LEU A 59 0.92 22.12 -3.36
CA LEU A 59 0.87 23.42 -2.70
C LEU A 59 2.16 23.80 -1.94
N HIS A 60 3.01 22.83 -1.61
CA HIS A 60 4.19 23.05 -0.79
C HIS A 60 5.47 23.17 -1.60
N LYS A 61 6.45 23.90 -1.05
CA LYS A 61 7.73 24.14 -1.72
C LYS A 61 8.58 22.87 -1.91
N TYR A 62 8.50 21.94 -0.96
CA TYR A 62 9.21 20.67 -1.02
C TYR A 62 8.25 19.52 -0.70
N ALA A 63 8.36 18.45 -1.47
CA ALA A 63 7.55 17.26 -1.29
C ALA A 63 8.33 16.00 -1.70
N PHE A 64 7.95 14.86 -1.14
CA PHE A 64 8.61 13.57 -1.39
C PHE A 64 7.61 12.42 -1.39
N ASN A 65 7.97 11.36 -2.11
CA ASN A 65 7.21 10.12 -2.17
C ASN A 65 8.06 8.97 -1.59
N VAL A 66 7.46 8.10 -0.79
CA VAL A 66 8.03 6.84 -0.30
C VAL A 66 7.15 5.68 -0.75
N ASP A 67 7.70 4.75 -1.51
CA ASP A 67 7.05 3.48 -1.87
C ASP A 67 7.43 2.40 -0.84
N ILE A 68 6.45 1.90 -0.08
CA ILE A 68 6.65 0.80 0.89
C ILE A 68 6.71 -0.51 0.12
N ARG A 69 7.93 -0.89 -0.25
CA ARG A 69 8.17 -2.02 -1.16
C ARG A 69 7.58 -3.30 -0.59
N LYS A 70 6.65 -3.89 -1.34
CA LYS A 70 6.01 -5.17 -1.00
C LYS A 70 5.27 -5.14 0.36
N MET A 71 4.72 -3.99 0.77
CA MET A 71 3.92 -3.82 2.00
C MET A 71 2.97 -4.99 2.30
N ARG A 72 2.24 -5.46 1.28
CA ARG A 72 1.29 -6.59 1.42
C ARG A 72 1.96 -7.89 1.88
N ARG A 73 3.18 -8.18 1.40
CA ARG A 73 3.94 -9.37 1.80
C ARG A 73 4.50 -9.28 3.21
N GLN A 74 4.55 -8.09 3.81
CA GLN A 74 5.02 -7.89 5.18
C GLN A 74 3.89 -8.09 6.20
N THR A 75 2.63 -8.22 5.75
CA THR A 75 1.47 -8.53 6.61
C THR A 75 1.21 -10.03 6.64
N LEU A 76 1.39 -10.67 7.79
CA LEU A 76 1.04 -12.07 8.03
C LEU A 76 -0.47 -12.24 8.18
N ILE A 77 -0.98 -13.33 7.61
CA ILE A 77 -2.36 -13.74 7.80
C ILE A 77 -2.42 -14.72 8.97
N GLU A 78 -3.50 -14.62 9.75
CA GLU A 78 -3.83 -15.54 10.82
C GLU A 78 -3.86 -16.99 10.31
N GLU A 79 -3.31 -17.92 11.09
CA GLU A 79 -3.10 -19.31 10.66
C GLU A 79 -4.39 -20.02 10.24
N SER A 80 -5.48 -19.75 10.95
CA SER A 80 -6.84 -20.25 10.66
C SER A 80 -7.31 -19.86 9.25
N SER A 81 -6.98 -18.64 8.83
CA SER A 81 -7.37 -18.03 7.56
C SER A 81 -6.45 -18.39 6.39
N ARG A 82 -5.21 -18.86 6.63
CA ARG A 82 -4.27 -19.27 5.56
C ARG A 82 -4.79 -20.40 4.69
N ASN A 83 -5.69 -21.24 5.20
CA ASN A 83 -6.34 -22.30 4.42
C ASN A 83 -7.20 -21.76 3.27
N LEU A 84 -7.61 -20.49 3.33
CA LEU A 84 -8.40 -19.82 2.31
C LEU A 84 -7.53 -19.28 1.15
N GLN A 85 -6.20 -19.20 1.35
CA GLN A 85 -5.22 -18.72 0.37
C GLN A 85 -4.30 -19.85 -0.09
N LYS A 86 -4.86 -20.73 -0.92
CA LYS A 86 -4.12 -21.83 -1.55
C LYS A 86 -3.85 -21.50 -3.01
N VAL A 87 -2.61 -21.69 -3.43
CA VAL A 87 -2.22 -21.65 -4.85
C VAL A 87 -1.67 -22.99 -5.26
N VAL A 88 -1.91 -23.34 -6.51
CA VAL A 88 -1.48 -24.60 -7.09
C VAL A 88 -0.39 -24.29 -8.10
N GLY A 89 0.75 -24.98 -7.98
CA GLY A 89 1.90 -24.75 -8.84
C GLY A 89 2.57 -26.07 -9.23
N LYS A 90 3.23 -26.04 -10.39
CA LYS A 90 4.13 -27.10 -10.84
C LYS A 90 5.51 -26.48 -11.07
N GLN A 91 6.56 -27.15 -10.62
CA GLN A 91 7.95 -26.70 -10.85
C GLN A 91 8.42 -26.97 -12.29
N SER A 92 7.83 -27.93 -12.98
CA SER A 92 8.06 -28.20 -14.41
C SER A 92 6.83 -28.88 -15.02
N LEU A 93 6.77 -28.98 -16.35
CA LEU A 93 5.67 -29.64 -17.07
C LEU A 93 5.44 -31.08 -16.61
N PHE A 94 6.52 -31.77 -16.25
CA PHE A 94 6.52 -33.16 -15.81
C PHE A 94 6.41 -33.33 -14.29
N ALA A 95 6.48 -32.23 -13.52
CA ALA A 95 6.34 -32.29 -12.07
C ALA A 95 4.89 -32.53 -11.64
N SER A 96 4.74 -33.18 -10.50
CA SER A 96 3.44 -33.31 -9.84
C SER A 96 2.91 -31.95 -9.39
N MET A 97 1.58 -31.82 -9.41
CA MET A 97 0.89 -30.61 -8.98
C MET A 97 1.01 -30.46 -7.47
N LYS A 98 1.58 -29.36 -7.00
CA LYS A 98 1.74 -29.04 -5.57
C LYS A 98 0.80 -27.92 -5.16
N THR A 99 0.26 -28.03 -3.95
CA THR A 99 -0.56 -26.98 -3.34
C THR A 99 0.28 -26.26 -2.29
N TYR A 100 0.33 -24.93 -2.38
CA TYR A 100 1.03 -24.05 -1.46
C TYR A 100 0.00 -23.22 -0.69
N LYS A 101 0.22 -23.03 0.61
CA LYS A 101 -0.55 -22.09 1.44
C LYS A 101 0.25 -20.80 1.56
N LEU A 102 -0.36 -19.69 1.20
CA LEU A 102 0.27 -18.38 1.33
C LEU A 102 0.14 -17.91 2.78
N GLN A 103 1.23 -17.38 3.32
CA GLN A 103 1.30 -16.94 4.73
C GLN A 103 1.01 -15.45 4.90
N THR A 104 1.15 -14.68 3.83
CA THR A 104 1.08 -13.22 3.84
C THR A 104 0.01 -12.72 2.88
N VAL A 105 -0.44 -11.48 3.08
CA VAL A 105 -1.47 -10.85 2.27
C VAL A 105 -1.02 -10.78 0.80
N THR A 106 -1.75 -11.44 -0.10
CA THR A 106 -1.35 -11.62 -1.51
C THR A 106 -2.20 -10.86 -2.51
N TYR A 107 -1.65 -10.59 -3.69
CA TYR A 107 -2.34 -9.90 -4.78
C TYR A 107 -3.57 -10.71 -5.28
N GLY A 108 -4.66 -10.02 -5.60
CA GLY A 108 -5.82 -10.62 -6.30
C GLY A 108 -7.11 -10.77 -5.48
N THR A 109 -7.14 -10.34 -4.21
CA THR A 109 -8.39 -10.23 -3.43
C THR A 109 -8.65 -8.76 -3.06
N SER A 110 -9.89 -8.28 -3.19
CA SER A 110 -10.24 -6.87 -2.95
C SER A 110 -9.93 -6.40 -1.52
N CYS A 111 -10.05 -7.29 -0.53
CA CYS A 111 -9.78 -6.99 0.88
C CYS A 111 -8.29 -6.80 1.25
N VAL A 112 -7.38 -7.16 0.34
CA VAL A 112 -5.93 -7.20 0.58
C VAL A 112 -5.35 -5.81 0.78
N GLN A 113 -5.82 -4.82 0.01
CA GLN A 113 -5.40 -3.42 0.18
C GLN A 113 -5.87 -2.87 1.51
N PHE A 114 -7.14 -3.10 1.85
CA PHE A 114 -7.71 -2.68 3.13
C PHE A 114 -6.92 -3.24 4.31
N LEU A 115 -6.65 -4.54 4.31
CA LEU A 115 -5.91 -5.20 5.39
C LEU A 115 -4.49 -4.64 5.54
N ALA A 116 -3.74 -4.53 4.45
CA ALA A 116 -2.38 -4.03 4.51
C ALA A 116 -2.31 -2.56 4.95
N THR A 117 -3.19 -1.70 4.41
CA THR A 117 -3.27 -0.29 4.83
C THR A 117 -3.73 -0.16 6.29
N ARG A 118 -4.68 -0.97 6.75
CA ARG A 118 -5.13 -0.95 8.16
C ARG A 118 -4.03 -1.39 9.10
N THR A 119 -3.28 -2.46 8.76
CA THR A 119 -2.12 -2.90 9.55
C THR A 119 -1.07 -1.80 9.65
N LEU A 120 -0.76 -1.11 8.54
CA LEU A 120 0.17 0.00 8.54
C LEU A 120 -0.31 1.16 9.43
N LYS A 121 -1.61 1.48 9.43
CA LYS A 121 -2.17 2.52 10.29
C LYS A 121 -2.13 2.15 11.78
N VAL A 122 -2.49 0.92 12.13
CA VAL A 122 -2.38 0.43 13.52
C VAL A 122 -0.93 0.51 13.99
N PHE A 123 0.00 0.11 13.13
CA PHE A 123 1.43 0.21 13.42
C PHE A 123 1.88 1.65 13.70
N ALA A 124 1.44 2.62 12.89
CA ALA A 124 1.74 4.03 13.13
C ALA A 124 1.18 4.53 14.47
N VAL A 125 0.01 4.05 14.92
CA VAL A 125 -0.53 4.40 16.24
C VAL A 125 0.36 3.83 17.35
N ASP A 126 0.82 2.58 17.22
CA ASP A 126 1.68 1.93 18.22
C ASP A 126 3.02 2.68 18.39
N GLU A 127 3.63 3.12 17.29
CA GLU A 127 4.93 3.81 17.29
C GLU A 127 4.83 5.34 17.45
N GLN A 128 3.62 5.88 17.63
CA GLN A 128 3.37 7.32 17.70
C GLN A 128 4.19 8.02 18.80
N LYS A 129 4.48 7.33 19.90
CA LYS A 129 5.30 7.89 20.99
C LYS A 129 6.76 8.10 20.58
N GLY A 130 7.32 7.20 19.78
CA GLY A 130 8.71 7.28 19.31
C GLY A 130 8.86 8.20 18.10
N PHE A 131 7.87 8.18 17.19
CA PHE A 131 7.93 8.90 15.93
C PHE A 131 6.62 9.65 15.64
N PRO A 132 6.26 10.68 16.43
CA PRO A 132 4.95 11.32 16.34
C PRO A 132 4.69 11.95 14.96
N ARG A 133 5.72 12.56 14.34
CA ARG A 133 5.60 13.21 13.03
C ARG A 133 5.48 12.18 11.90
N ALA A 134 6.35 11.17 11.88
CA ALA A 134 6.26 10.09 10.89
C ALA A 134 4.95 9.31 11.01
N SER A 135 4.48 9.04 12.23
CA SER A 135 3.21 8.34 12.48
C SER A 135 2.02 9.15 11.96
N SER A 136 2.01 10.47 12.17
CA SER A 136 0.98 11.36 11.61
C SER A 136 0.95 11.27 10.08
N VAL A 137 2.12 11.26 9.44
CA VAL A 137 2.25 11.15 7.98
C VAL A 137 1.78 9.79 7.48
N VAL A 138 2.12 8.69 8.16
CA VAL A 138 1.61 7.36 7.80
C VAL A 138 0.08 7.29 7.92
N LEU A 139 -0.50 7.93 8.93
CA LEU A 139 -1.95 7.92 9.15
C LEU A 139 -2.73 8.75 8.14
N ASN A 140 -2.16 9.90 7.75
CA ASN A 140 -2.86 10.92 6.97
C ASN A 140 -2.45 10.96 5.51
N ASP A 141 -1.19 10.69 5.20
CA ASP A 141 -0.60 10.98 3.89
C ASP A 141 -0.22 9.69 3.12
N THR A 142 -0.81 8.55 3.50
CA THR A 142 -0.60 7.26 2.84
C THR A 142 -1.73 6.93 1.87
N TYR A 143 -1.37 6.63 0.62
CA TYR A 143 -2.21 6.05 -0.41
C TYR A 143 -1.75 4.64 -0.78
N VAL A 144 -2.48 3.62 -0.32
CA VAL A 144 -2.09 2.21 -0.52
C VAL A 144 -0.67 1.94 -0.01
N ASP A 145 0.31 1.84 -0.91
CA ASP A 145 1.73 1.58 -0.67
C ASP A 145 2.61 2.82 -0.85
N ASP A 146 2.05 3.97 -1.24
CA ASP A 146 2.76 5.25 -1.32
C ASP A 146 2.49 6.13 -0.11
N ILE A 147 3.53 6.82 0.36
CA ILE A 147 3.40 7.94 1.29
C ILE A 147 3.78 9.22 0.56
N LEU A 148 2.87 10.19 0.55
CA LEU A 148 3.01 11.48 -0.14
C LEU A 148 3.05 12.62 0.87
N SER A 149 4.24 13.05 1.26
CA SER A 149 4.36 14.08 2.29
C SER A 149 5.14 15.30 1.80
N HIS A 150 4.93 16.40 2.50
CA HIS A 150 5.41 17.72 2.10
C HIS A 150 5.85 18.57 3.29
N SER A 151 6.64 19.62 3.03
CA SER A 151 6.95 20.72 3.97
C SER A 151 7.53 21.92 3.20
N ASP A 152 7.45 23.11 3.78
CA ASP A 152 8.02 24.33 3.21
C ASP A 152 9.54 24.46 3.44
N SER A 153 10.12 23.60 4.28
CA SER A 153 11.55 23.55 4.57
C SER A 153 12.20 22.25 4.11
N LEU A 154 13.31 22.35 3.38
CA LEU A 154 14.09 21.20 2.95
C LEU A 154 14.65 20.40 4.14
N GLU A 155 15.02 21.08 5.23
CA GLU A 155 15.53 20.43 6.44
C GLU A 155 14.45 19.59 7.11
N GLU A 156 13.23 20.12 7.19
CA GLU A 156 12.09 19.38 7.74
C GLU A 156 11.73 18.16 6.90
N VAL A 157 11.74 18.28 5.57
CA VAL A 157 11.51 17.15 4.67
C VAL A 157 12.55 16.04 4.91
N LYS A 158 13.84 16.40 5.03
CA LYS A 158 14.90 15.42 5.29
C LYS A 158 14.75 14.75 6.65
N ASN A 159 14.43 15.51 7.69
CA ASN A 159 14.21 14.97 9.02
C ASN A 159 13.00 14.02 9.04
N LEU A 160 11.91 14.42 8.40
CA LEU A 160 10.72 13.58 8.28
C LEU A 160 10.99 12.29 7.49
N GLN A 161 11.72 12.38 6.38
CA GLN A 161 12.16 11.21 5.63
C GLN A 161 12.97 10.25 6.53
N PHE A 162 13.91 10.78 7.31
CA PHE A 162 14.71 9.98 8.24
C PHE A 162 13.83 9.29 9.31
N GLN A 163 12.89 10.01 9.92
CA GLN A 163 11.97 9.43 10.90
C GLN A 163 11.06 8.36 10.29
N LEU A 164 10.61 8.53 9.05
CA LEU A 164 9.81 7.52 8.34
C LEU A 164 10.60 6.25 8.10
N ILE A 165 11.88 6.35 7.70
CA ILE A 165 12.76 5.21 7.52
C ILE A 165 12.91 4.44 8.84
N GLN A 166 13.23 5.15 9.93
CA GLN A 166 13.40 4.52 11.24
C GLN A 166 12.11 3.85 11.75
N LEU A 167 10.95 4.48 11.54
CA LEU A 167 9.66 3.90 11.87
C LEU A 167 9.46 2.61 11.07
N LEU A 168 9.62 2.61 9.75
CA LEU A 168 9.40 1.42 8.91
C LEU A 168 10.40 0.29 9.24
N GLU A 169 11.66 0.62 9.50
CA GLU A 169 12.71 -0.34 9.89
C GLU A 169 12.37 -1.09 11.18
N THR A 170 11.61 -0.48 12.10
CA THR A 170 11.20 -1.10 13.38
C THR A 170 10.41 -2.40 13.17
N ARG A 171 9.75 -2.57 12.01
CA ARG A 171 9.02 -3.79 11.63
C ARG A 171 9.62 -4.51 10.42
N GLY A 172 10.84 -4.13 10.02
CA GLY A 172 11.53 -4.68 8.84
C GLY A 172 10.82 -4.34 7.53
N MET A 173 10.18 -3.17 7.46
CA MET A 173 9.50 -2.66 6.26
C MET A 173 10.42 -1.88 5.34
#